data_AF-A0A1S3XYS6-F1
#
_entry.id   AF-A0A1S3XYS6-F1
#
_cell.length_a   1.000
_cell.length_b   1.000
_cell.length_c   1.000
_cell.angle_alpha   90.00
_cell.angle_beta   90.00
_cell.angle_gamma   90.00
#
_symmetry.space_group_name_H-M   'P 1'
#
loop_
_entity.id
_entity.type
_entity.pdbx_description
1 polymer ?
#
loop_
_entity_poly.entity_id
_entity_poly.type
_entity_poly.pdbx_seq_one_letter_code
_entity_poly.pdbx_strand_id
1 'polypeptide(L)'
;MAEWLREYVWNKLLAKWNTDEWKKKSEQAKANHASSKGGSLHTGGSISFAAHKLRLEKERGRYMSHAEIFEETHKKKKKDGTREHWVETRASDTYIIIKGWKNGNKHNLIQLNQHLMIWLHCGQMQRVE
;
A
#
# COMPACT_ATOMS: atom_id res chain seq x y z
N MET A 1 -20.46 8.79 -28.67
CA MET A 1 -19.95 9.59 -27.54
C MET A 1 -21.02 9.54 -26.45
N ALA A 2 -20.67 9.36 -25.18
CA ALA A 2 -21.68 9.24 -24.14
C ALA A 2 -22.45 10.57 -24.00
N GLU A 3 -23.79 10.52 -24.01
CA GLU A 3 -24.67 11.70 -24.07
C GLU A 3 -24.49 12.68 -22.88
N TRP A 4 -23.93 12.19 -21.77
CA TRP A 4 -23.66 12.97 -20.56
C TRP A 4 -22.34 13.75 -20.59
N LEU A 5 -21.42 13.48 -21.53
CA LEU A 5 -20.10 14.12 -21.56
C LEU A 5 -20.01 15.09 -22.74
N ARG A 6 -19.73 16.37 -22.47
CA ARG A 6 -19.59 17.38 -23.53
C ARG A 6 -18.36 17.11 -24.37
N GLU A 7 -18.51 17.28 -25.69
CA GLU A 7 -17.45 17.02 -26.68
C GLU A 7 -16.13 17.75 -26.37
N TYR A 8 -16.21 19.03 -25.98
CA TYR A 8 -15.03 19.81 -25.63
C TYR A 8 -14.24 19.24 -24.44
N VAL A 9 -14.92 18.66 -23.45
CA VAL A 9 -14.27 18.02 -22.30
C VAL A 9 -13.59 16.73 -22.73
N TRP A 10 -14.26 15.94 -23.59
CA TRP A 10 -13.68 14.72 -24.16
C TRP A 10 -12.40 15.01 -24.96
N ASN A 11 -12.41 16.04 -25.80
CA ASN A 11 -11.24 16.45 -26.59
C ASN A 11 -10.06 16.89 -25.70
N LYS A 12 -10.32 17.57 -24.58
CA LYS A 12 -9.29 17.91 -23.59
C LYS A 12 -8.67 16.67 -22.92
N LEU A 13 -9.50 15.70 -22.55
CA LEU A 13 -9.02 14.44 -21.95
C LEU A 13 -8.17 13.65 -22.95
N LEU A 14 -8.62 13.55 -24.20
CA LEU A 14 -7.85 12.91 -25.27
C LEU A 14 -6.50 13.60 -25.48
N ALA A 15 -6.45 14.94 -25.49
CA ALA A 15 -5.19 15.67 -25.63
C ALA A 15 -4.19 15.31 -24.51
N LYS A 16 -4.68 15.07 -23.27
CA LYS A 16 -3.83 14.67 -22.14
C LYS A 16 -3.42 13.20 -22.21
N TRP A 17 -4.37 12.30 -22.49
CA TRP A 17 -4.14 10.84 -22.50
C TRP A 17 -3.34 10.35 -23.70
N ASN A 18 -3.38 11.07 -24.83
CA ASN A 18 -2.63 10.69 -26.02
C ASN A 18 -1.15 11.06 -25.98
N THR A 19 -0.71 11.82 -24.96
CA THR A 19 0.71 12.10 -24.76
C THR A 19 1.50 10.82 -24.46
N ASP A 20 2.73 10.73 -24.96
CA ASP A 20 3.59 9.56 -24.74
C ASP A 20 3.93 9.34 -23.27
N GLU A 21 4.06 10.44 -22.51
CA GLU A 21 4.25 10.39 -21.07
C GLU A 21 3.09 9.68 -20.36
N TRP A 22 1.84 10.02 -20.73
CA TRP A 22 0.67 9.35 -20.16
C TRP A 22 0.64 7.89 -20.55
N LYS A 23 0.76 7.58 -21.85
CA LYS A 23 0.74 6.19 -22.34
C LYS A 23 1.77 5.32 -21.64
N LYS A 24 2.99 5.83 -21.39
CA LYS A 24 4.00 5.12 -20.62
C LYS A 24 3.56 4.83 -19.18
N LYS A 25 2.94 5.81 -18.51
CA LYS A 25 2.34 5.62 -17.18
C LYS A 25 1.19 4.61 -17.21
N SER A 26 0.36 4.62 -18.26
CA SER A 26 -0.70 3.63 -18.51
C SER A 26 -0.16 2.22 -18.48
N GLU A 27 0.82 1.95 -19.35
CA GLU A 27 1.34 0.61 -19.55
C GLU A 27 2.08 0.13 -18.32
N GLN A 28 2.78 1.02 -17.62
CA GLN A 28 3.37 0.70 -16.33
C GLN A 28 2.30 0.32 -15.28
N ALA A 29 1.23 1.09 -15.18
CA ALA A 29 0.14 0.80 -14.25
C ALA A 29 -0.55 -0.52 -14.59
N LYS A 30 -0.80 -0.77 -15.87
CA LYS A 30 -1.36 -2.03 -16.39
C LYS A 30 -0.44 -3.22 -16.09
N ALA A 31 0.87 -3.09 -16.32
CA ALA A 31 1.85 -4.12 -15.99
C ALA A 31 1.92 -4.37 -14.47
N ASN A 32 1.87 -3.31 -13.66
CA ASN A 32 1.83 -3.42 -12.20
C ASN A 32 0.57 -4.14 -11.71
N HIS A 33 -0.59 -3.89 -12.35
CA HIS A 33 -1.85 -4.55 -12.03
C HIS A 33 -1.87 -6.01 -12.50
N ALA A 34 -1.31 -6.31 -13.67
CA ALA A 34 -1.19 -7.68 -14.19
C ALA A 34 -0.12 -8.51 -13.45
N SER A 35 0.79 -7.87 -12.73
CA SER A 35 1.79 -8.54 -11.92
C SER A 35 1.12 -9.29 -10.77
N SER A 36 1.34 -10.61 -10.71
CA SER A 36 1.01 -11.44 -9.54
C SER A 36 1.81 -11.05 -8.30
N LYS A 37 2.90 -10.28 -8.47
CA LYS A 37 3.72 -9.69 -7.41
C LYS A 37 3.31 -8.25 -7.11
N GLY A 38 2.01 -7.93 -7.20
CA GLY A 38 1.43 -6.61 -6.95
C GLY A 38 1.73 -6.04 -5.55
N GLY A 39 0.94 -5.06 -5.10
CA GLY A 39 1.08 -4.48 -3.76
C GLY A 39 1.16 -5.56 -2.66
N SER A 40 1.90 -5.30 -1.58
CA SER A 40 2.08 -6.29 -0.51
C SER A 40 0.73 -6.82 -0.04
N LEU A 41 0.58 -8.16 -0.04
CA LEU A 41 -0.66 -8.81 0.37
C LEU A 41 -0.90 -8.55 1.87
N HIS A 42 -1.87 -7.69 2.16
CA HIS A 42 -2.26 -7.32 3.51
C HIS A 42 -3.50 -8.14 3.93
N THR A 43 -3.50 -8.70 5.14
CA THR A 43 -4.66 -9.40 5.71
C THR A 43 -5.49 -8.49 6.62
N GLY A 44 -5.11 -7.22 6.75
CA GLY A 44 -5.80 -6.22 7.58
C GLY A 44 -7.16 -5.75 7.04
N GLY A 45 -7.47 -6.04 5.77
CA GLY A 45 -8.66 -5.50 5.10
C GLY A 45 -8.63 -3.98 4.91
N SER A 46 -9.78 -3.40 4.57
CA SER A 46 -9.96 -1.96 4.28
C SER A 46 -10.01 -1.08 5.54
N ILE A 47 -9.10 -1.30 6.49
CA ILE A 47 -8.99 -0.54 7.73
C ILE A 47 -7.60 0.09 7.79
N SER A 48 -7.55 1.37 8.19
CA SER A 48 -6.28 2.07 8.32
C SER A 48 -5.38 1.44 9.40
N PHE A 49 -4.07 1.57 9.22
CA PHE A 49 -3.10 1.07 10.19
C PHE A 49 -3.31 1.69 11.59
N ALA A 50 -3.67 2.98 11.65
CA ALA A 50 -3.97 3.67 12.91
C ALA A 50 -5.22 3.11 13.60
N ALA A 51 -6.28 2.79 12.85
CA ALA A 51 -7.47 2.16 13.40
C ALA A 51 -7.17 0.75 13.91
N HIS A 52 -6.36 -0.04 13.18
CA HIS A 52 -5.87 -1.35 13.65
C HIS A 52 -5.06 -1.23 14.93
N LYS A 53 -4.17 -0.24 15.01
CA LYS A 53 -3.40 0.05 16.23
C LYS A 53 -4.30 0.29 17.42
N LEU A 54 -5.23 1.24 17.32
CA LEU A 54 -6.13 1.59 18.42
C LEU A 54 -6.97 0.40 18.86
N ARG A 55 -7.46 -0.41 17.91
CA ARG A 55 -8.22 -1.62 18.24
C ARG A 55 -7.37 -2.63 19.00
N LEU A 56 -6.14 -2.91 18.54
CA LEU A 56 -5.24 -3.86 19.17
C LEU A 56 -4.75 -3.37 20.55
N GLU A 57 -4.52 -2.07 20.71
CA GLU A 57 -4.16 -1.49 22.00
C GLU A 57 -5.29 -1.61 23.02
N LYS A 58 -6.54 -1.39 22.57
CA LYS A 58 -7.73 -1.60 23.39
C LYS A 58 -7.94 -3.08 23.75
N GLU A 59 -7.77 -3.99 22.79
CA GLU A 59 -7.92 -5.43 23.00
C GLU A 59 -6.84 -6.00 23.93
N ARG A 60 -5.59 -5.54 23.82
CA ARG A 60 -4.46 -6.05 24.61
C ARG A 60 -4.20 -5.24 25.89
N GLY A 61 -4.88 -4.11 26.08
CA GLY A 61 -4.71 -3.24 27.23
C GLY A 61 -3.33 -2.61 27.37
N ARG A 62 -2.56 -2.53 26.27
CA ARG A 62 -1.20 -1.97 26.26
C ARG A 62 -0.87 -1.29 24.94
N TYR A 63 0.14 -0.43 24.97
CA TYR A 63 0.71 0.15 23.77
C TYR A 63 1.23 -0.92 22.80
N MET A 64 0.99 -0.70 21.51
CA MET A 64 1.41 -1.59 20.42
C MET A 64 2.37 -0.85 19.51
N SER A 65 3.56 -1.43 19.31
CA SER A 65 4.54 -0.87 18.39
C SER A 65 4.17 -1.11 16.93
N HIS A 66 4.71 -0.29 16.04
CA HIS A 66 4.47 -0.41 14.59
C HIS A 66 4.86 -1.80 14.07
N ALA A 67 5.94 -2.39 14.59
CA ALA A 67 6.38 -3.73 14.22
C ALA A 67 5.35 -4.81 14.60
N GLU A 68 4.75 -4.72 15.79
CA GLU A 68 3.75 -5.68 16.26
C GLU A 68 2.46 -5.59 15.45
N ILE A 69 2.04 -4.38 15.06
CA ILE A 69 0.86 -4.19 14.23
C ILE A 69 1.12 -4.67 12.80
N PHE A 70 2.32 -4.44 12.27
CA PHE A 70 2.73 -4.95 10.96
C PHE A 70 2.70 -6.48 10.95
N GLU A 71 3.24 -7.13 11.97
CA GLU A 71 3.19 -8.58 12.14
C GLU A 71 1.75 -9.12 12.20
N GLU A 72 0.87 -8.45 12.96
CA GLU A 72 -0.55 -8.84 13.08
C GLU A 72 -1.32 -8.76 11.75
N THR A 73 -0.95 -7.80 10.89
CA THR A 73 -1.65 -7.48 9.62
C THR A 73 -1.03 -8.13 8.38
N HIS A 74 0.16 -8.72 8.50
CA HIS A 74 0.89 -9.35 7.38
C HIS A 74 1.25 -10.82 7.66
N LYS A 75 0.75 -11.40 8.75
CA LYS A 75 0.72 -12.85 8.96
C LYS A 75 -0.66 -13.43 8.66
N LYS A 76 -0.67 -14.67 8.17
CA LYS A 76 -1.87 -15.44 7.91
C LYS A 76 -2.51 -15.83 9.24
N LYS A 77 -3.77 -15.46 9.44
CA LYS A 77 -4.58 -15.89 10.58
C LYS A 77 -5.11 -17.30 10.31
N LYS A 78 -4.80 -18.25 11.18
CA LYS A 78 -5.36 -19.61 11.16
C LYS A 78 -6.78 -19.60 11.74
N LYS A 79 -7.53 -20.70 11.54
CA LYS A 79 -8.89 -20.87 12.09
C LYS A 79 -8.93 -20.81 13.61
N ASP A 80 -7.85 -21.23 14.27
CA ASP A 80 -7.66 -21.18 15.72
C ASP A 80 -7.32 -19.78 16.26
N GLY A 81 -7.14 -18.79 15.38
CA GLY A 81 -6.78 -17.41 15.74
C GLY A 81 -5.27 -17.13 15.83
N THR A 82 -4.43 -18.14 15.70
CA THR A 82 -2.95 -17.98 15.72
C THR A 82 -2.42 -17.42 14.40
N ARG A 83 -1.21 -16.85 14.45
CA ARG A 83 -0.51 -16.23 13.32
C ARG A 83 0.94 -16.67 13.28
N GLU A 84 1.26 -17.57 12.36
CA GLU A 84 2.60 -18.16 12.26
C GLU A 84 3.33 -17.74 11.00
N HIS A 85 2.68 -17.87 9.84
CA HIS A 85 3.31 -17.64 8.54
C HIS A 85 3.05 -16.25 7.99
N TRP A 86 4.07 -15.61 7.44
CA TRP A 86 3.92 -14.40 6.64
C TRP A 86 3.04 -14.67 5.42
N VAL A 87 2.29 -13.65 5.00
CA VAL A 87 1.46 -13.75 3.79
C VAL A 87 2.35 -13.91 2.56
N GLU A 88 3.52 -13.27 2.56
CA GLU A 88 4.54 -13.31 1.52
C GLU A 88 5.95 -13.10 2.09
N THR A 89 6.99 -13.52 1.36
CA THR A 89 8.40 -13.34 1.78
C THR A 89 8.76 -11.86 2.00
N ARG A 90 8.25 -10.97 1.15
CA ARG A 90 8.50 -9.52 1.24
C ARG A 90 7.97 -8.92 2.55
N ALA A 91 6.90 -9.46 3.12
CA ALA A 91 6.42 -9.03 4.44
C ALA A 91 7.44 -9.38 5.53
N SER A 92 8.05 -10.55 5.47
CA SER A 92 9.14 -10.93 6.38
C SER A 92 10.33 -9.97 6.26
N ASP A 93 10.76 -9.65 5.04
CA ASP A 93 11.88 -8.74 4.80
C ASP A 93 11.58 -7.33 5.33
N THR A 94 10.37 -6.83 5.08
CA THR A 94 9.90 -5.52 5.55
C THR A 94 9.84 -5.48 7.09
N TYR A 95 9.41 -6.57 7.74
CA TYR A 95 9.40 -6.68 9.19
C TYR A 95 10.82 -6.59 9.79
N ILE A 96 11.81 -7.25 9.17
CA ILE A 96 13.22 -7.18 9.61
C ILE A 96 13.71 -5.73 9.56
N ILE A 97 13.38 -5.00 8.49
CA ILE A 97 13.71 -3.57 8.35
C ILE A 97 13.04 -2.77 9.47
N ILE A 98 11.72 -2.91 9.66
CA ILE A 98 10.95 -2.20 10.69
C ILE A 98 11.51 -2.47 12.10
N LYS A 99 11.94 -3.70 12.39
CA LYS A 99 12.54 -4.07 13.68
C LYS A 99 13.95 -3.49 13.84
N GLY A 100 14.77 -3.53 12.80
CA GLY A 100 16.14 -3.00 12.80
C GLY A 100 16.22 -1.48 12.99
N TRP A 101 15.16 -0.75 12.62
CA TRP A 101 15.04 0.70 12.85
C TRP A 101 15.10 1.11 14.33
N LYS A 102 14.73 0.24 15.28
CA LYS A 102 14.84 0.54 16.72
C LYS A 102 16.29 0.74 17.19
N ASN A 103 17.29 0.28 16.43
CA ASN A 103 18.70 0.30 16.83
C ASN A 103 19.49 1.50 16.26
N GLY A 104 18.82 2.53 15.73
CA GLY A 104 19.43 3.85 15.53
C GLY A 104 20.07 4.14 14.16
N ASN A 105 19.90 3.28 13.14
CA ASN A 105 20.44 3.56 11.81
C ASN A 105 19.43 4.38 10.97
N LYS A 106 19.52 5.71 11.07
CA LYS A 106 18.55 6.69 10.52
C LYS A 106 18.69 6.99 9.02
N HIS A 107 19.46 6.21 8.25
CA HIS A 107 19.51 6.35 6.79
C HIS A 107 18.56 5.38 6.13
N ASN A 108 17.32 5.82 5.90
CA ASN A 108 16.48 5.54 4.72
C ASN A 108 15.01 5.84 5.00
N LEU A 109 14.72 7.10 5.30
CA LEU A 109 13.35 7.63 5.27
C LEU A 109 12.71 7.41 3.87
N ILE A 110 13.51 7.19 2.83
CA ILE A 110 13.08 6.91 1.47
C ILE A 110 12.48 5.50 1.32
N GLN A 111 12.85 4.49 2.14
CA GLN A 111 12.36 3.10 1.96
C GLN A 111 11.09 2.77 2.74
N LEU A 112 10.92 3.31 3.96
CA LEU A 112 9.64 3.22 4.67
C LEU A 112 8.59 4.13 4.02
N ASN A 113 9.00 5.30 3.53
CA ASN A 113 8.17 6.05 2.62
C ASN A 113 8.04 5.35 1.27
N GLN A 114 8.92 4.50 0.75
CA GLN A 114 8.55 3.73 -0.45
C GLN A 114 7.45 2.70 -0.16
N HIS A 115 7.38 2.11 1.03
CA HIS A 115 6.31 1.15 1.34
C HIS A 115 4.98 1.86 1.70
N LEU A 116 5.02 2.98 2.42
CA LEU A 116 3.84 3.84 2.70
C LEU A 116 3.46 4.74 1.52
N MET A 117 4.41 5.14 0.67
CA MET A 117 4.18 5.84 -0.59
C MET A 117 3.87 4.89 -1.73
N ILE A 118 4.13 3.58 -1.69
CA ILE A 118 3.44 2.71 -2.66
C ILE A 118 1.92 2.78 -2.42
N TRP A 119 1.50 2.93 -1.16
CA TRP A 119 0.10 3.19 -0.81
C TRP A 119 -0.36 4.62 -1.12
N LEU A 120 0.40 5.65 -0.71
CA LEU A 120 0.04 7.05 -0.98
C LEU A 120 0.27 7.47 -2.44
N HIS A 121 1.26 6.96 -3.16
CA HIS A 121 1.54 7.29 -4.56
C HIS A 121 0.65 6.48 -5.52
N CYS A 122 0.13 5.31 -5.12
CA CYS A 122 -0.95 4.65 -5.86
C CYS A 122 -2.29 5.37 -5.64
N GLY A 123 -2.56 5.86 -4.41
CA GLY A 123 -3.77 6.64 -4.10
C GLY A 123 -3.71 8.14 -4.46
N GLN A 124 -2.53 8.73 -4.61
CA GLN A 124 -2.33 10.13 -4.99
C GLN A 124 -1.93 10.30 -6.46
N MET A 125 -1.53 9.25 -7.18
CA MET A 125 -1.56 9.30 -8.66
C MET A 125 -2.99 9.37 -9.23
N GLN A 126 -4.02 9.25 -8.39
CA GLN A 126 -5.42 9.51 -8.75
C GLN A 126 -5.92 10.90 -8.31
N ARG A 127 -5.07 11.74 -7.70
CA ARG A 127 -5.40 13.15 -7.43
C ARG A 127 -4.25 14.04 -7.87
N VAL A 128 -4.18 14.24 -9.18
CA VAL A 128 -3.68 15.47 -9.78
C VAL A 128 -4.87 16.11 -10.48
N GLU A 129 -5.04 17.41 -10.22
CA GLU A 129 -6.08 18.31 -10.74
C GLU A 129 -6.43 18.10 -12.22
#